data_AF-A0A5C5FTD9-F1
#
_entry.id   AF-A0A5C5FTD9-F1
#
_cell.length_a   1.000
_cell.length_b   1.000
_cell.length_c   1.000
_cell.angle_alpha   90.00
_cell.angle_beta   90.00
_cell.angle_gamma   90.00
#
_symmetry.space_group_name_H-M   'P 1'
#
loop_
_entity.id
_entity.type
_entity.pdbx_description
1 polymer ?
#
loop_
_entity_poly.entity_id
_entity_poly.type
_entity_poly.pdbx_seq_one_letter_code
_entity_poly.pdbx_strand_id
1 'polypeptide(L)'
;MSSRRPCPGQARRRREVTQSTSTDAHTRRLVPLVPQHPHSSQGSDDEALLSRKKGSTGDDPEAQTPARRQSSLAAAASPSRKVYIAFVVFLLVVLIVVGVVLGVAYAKRTQEYAASLGESDSQRAADKAAIDAQGQAMQSSLGMVVGDGHGGTVTAAPSNPMATATAPVDVSLPSPTGALQRFPELQALFAGNREWRNETMTEDATLIPELAKAQHPKFAYVGCADSRVPETTVFNTKPGEIFVTRNVGNQYLVDDLSSETVLSYAVKHLGVQHVVVMGHASCGAVKAAIADASSSVLTDMDETRIDTWIRPIRSLYMTSKRSEIASFREAYKGKEVTGDDVTDDVWRALVEENVKLNVQRVAVDSTVQKSWDAWSKSNHSSSVAASTSVASAVGAQGHRLSKRDADAPVELWVHGWVYDIGTGLVEDLGVSVGPS
;
A
#
# COMPACT_ATOMS: atom_id res chain seq x y z
N MET A 1 40.34 47.65 29.85
CA MET A 1 41.48 47.16 29.06
C MET A 1 42.18 46.07 29.85
N SER A 2 41.99 44.80 29.47
CA SER A 2 42.85 43.71 29.91
C SER A 2 42.96 42.71 28.76
N SER A 3 44.19 42.31 28.48
CA SER A 3 44.68 41.78 27.23
C SER A 3 44.53 40.28 27.09
N ARG A 4 44.27 39.88 25.85
CA ARG A 4 44.28 38.53 25.27
C ARG A 4 45.52 37.70 25.64
N ARG A 5 45.34 36.38 25.81
CA ARG A 5 46.10 35.32 25.08
C ARG A 5 45.20 34.09 24.85
N PRO A 6 45.20 33.51 23.63
CA PRO A 6 44.50 32.26 23.29
C PRO A 6 45.42 31.03 23.33
N CYS A 7 44.85 29.84 23.45
CA CYS A 7 45.52 28.54 23.27
C CYS A 7 44.68 27.60 22.39
N PRO A 8 45.29 26.58 21.75
CA PRO A 8 45.21 26.39 20.30
C PRO A 8 44.32 25.22 19.85
N GLY A 9 43.90 25.31 18.58
CA GLY A 9 43.12 24.29 17.88
C GLY A 9 43.88 23.01 17.58
N GLN A 10 43.15 21.90 17.60
CA GLN A 10 43.62 20.58 17.16
C GLN A 10 43.44 20.42 15.65
N ALA A 11 44.52 19.98 15.02
CA ALA A 11 44.69 19.78 13.60
C ALA A 11 43.96 18.52 13.10
N ARG A 12 43.23 18.69 11.98
CA ARG A 12 42.80 17.62 11.06
C ARG A 12 44.02 16.83 10.58
N ARG A 13 44.05 15.51 10.81
CA ARG A 13 44.92 14.58 10.07
C ARG A 13 44.20 14.07 8.83
N ARG A 14 44.65 14.56 7.67
CA ARG A 14 44.41 14.00 6.34
C ARG A 14 45.30 12.77 6.20
N ARG A 15 44.74 11.60 5.87
CA ARG A 15 45.53 10.44 5.41
C ARG A 15 45.50 10.44 3.89
N GLU A 16 46.65 10.70 3.30
CA GLU A 16 46.96 10.38 1.91
C GLU A 16 47.15 8.87 1.77
N VAL A 17 46.50 8.28 0.79
CA VAL A 17 46.79 6.92 0.31
C VAL A 17 47.44 7.08 -1.06
N THR A 18 48.69 6.67 -1.13
CA THR A 18 49.56 6.67 -2.30
C THR A 18 49.12 5.63 -3.32
N GLN A 19 49.07 6.06 -4.59
CA GLN A 19 48.93 5.22 -5.78
C GLN A 19 50.21 4.40 -6.04
N SER A 20 50.04 3.14 -6.46
CA SER A 20 51.07 2.36 -7.17
C SER A 20 50.46 1.75 -8.43
N THR A 21 51.08 2.02 -9.57
CA THR A 21 50.77 1.57 -10.94
C THR A 21 51.47 0.25 -11.29
N SER A 22 50.84 -0.60 -12.12
CA SER A 22 51.43 -1.58 -13.08
C SER A 22 50.37 -2.65 -13.47
N THR A 23 49.58 -2.45 -14.54
CA THR A 23 49.68 -3.06 -15.91
C THR A 23 49.42 -4.57 -16.04
N ASP A 24 48.29 -4.92 -16.68
CA ASP A 24 48.10 -5.81 -17.85
C ASP A 24 46.65 -6.33 -17.88
N ALA A 25 45.76 -5.82 -18.75
CA ALA A 25 45.59 -6.14 -20.18
C ALA A 25 45.06 -7.56 -20.45
N HIS A 26 43.74 -7.75 -20.52
CA HIS A 26 43.12 -8.65 -21.50
C HIS A 26 41.67 -8.26 -21.83
N THR A 27 41.52 -7.73 -23.04
CA THR A 27 40.28 -7.34 -23.71
C THR A 27 39.71 -8.56 -24.45
N ARG A 28 38.43 -8.91 -24.27
CA ARG A 28 37.69 -9.70 -25.27
C ARG A 28 36.21 -9.31 -25.29
N ARG A 29 35.87 -8.47 -26.27
CA ARG A 29 34.54 -8.32 -26.87
C ARG A 29 34.25 -9.55 -27.72
N LEU A 30 33.05 -10.13 -27.61
CA LEU A 30 32.38 -10.84 -28.71
C LEU A 30 30.86 -10.66 -28.58
N VAL A 31 30.23 -10.19 -29.67
CA VAL A 31 28.79 -10.22 -29.98
C VAL A 31 28.70 -10.72 -31.45
N PRO A 32 27.53 -11.10 -31.98
CA PRO A 32 26.95 -12.44 -32.03
C PRO A 32 27.06 -13.09 -33.44
N LEU A 33 26.79 -14.40 -33.55
CA LEU A 33 26.65 -15.09 -34.84
C LEU A 33 25.19 -15.50 -35.08
N VAL A 34 24.64 -14.93 -36.15
CA VAL A 34 23.44 -15.36 -36.88
C VAL A 34 23.86 -16.41 -37.92
N PRO A 35 23.01 -17.42 -38.22
CA PRO A 35 22.97 -17.97 -39.58
C PRO A 35 21.62 -17.69 -40.26
N GLN A 36 21.74 -17.32 -41.53
CA GLN A 36 20.68 -16.98 -42.47
C GLN A 36 19.90 -18.22 -42.96
N HIS A 37 18.63 -17.98 -43.31
CA HIS A 37 17.81 -18.82 -44.20
C HIS A 37 18.38 -18.87 -45.63
N PRO A 38 17.90 -19.81 -46.45
CA PRO A 38 17.41 -19.50 -47.80
C PRO A 38 15.92 -19.87 -47.93
N HIS A 39 15.09 -18.92 -48.42
CA HIS A 39 14.49 -18.89 -49.77
C HIS A 39 13.68 -20.15 -50.12
N SER A 40 12.47 -20.14 -50.66
CA SER A 40 11.56 -19.18 -51.32
C SER A 40 10.29 -20.02 -51.56
N SER A 41 9.05 -19.57 -51.80
CA SER A 41 8.55 -18.54 -52.70
C SER A 41 7.01 -18.62 -52.61
N GLN A 42 6.33 -17.46 -52.69
CA GLN A 42 5.13 -17.15 -53.50
C GLN A 42 3.96 -18.16 -53.52
N GLY A 43 2.69 -17.80 -53.42
CA GLY A 43 1.94 -16.54 -53.52
C GLY A 43 0.47 -16.96 -53.31
N SER A 44 -0.31 -16.18 -52.57
CA SER A 44 -1.23 -15.15 -53.09
C SER A 44 -2.47 -15.73 -53.78
N ASP A 45 -3.61 -15.45 -53.13
CA ASP A 45 -4.92 -15.10 -53.72
C ASP A 45 -5.68 -16.27 -54.37
N ASP A 46 -7.01 -16.36 -54.40
CA ASP A 46 -8.12 -15.68 -53.75
C ASP A 46 -9.37 -16.51 -54.10
N GLU A 47 -10.43 -16.36 -53.29
CA GLU A 47 -11.84 -16.36 -53.70
C GLU A 47 -12.37 -17.38 -54.75
N ALA A 48 -13.14 -18.32 -54.19
CA ALA A 48 -14.60 -18.33 -54.34
C ALA A 48 -15.31 -18.89 -55.60
N LEU A 49 -16.47 -19.44 -55.26
CA LEU A 49 -17.72 -19.56 -56.02
C LEU A 49 -17.93 -20.71 -57.03
N LEU A 50 -18.75 -21.65 -56.54
CA LEU A 50 -20.04 -22.07 -57.08
C LEU A 50 -20.15 -22.61 -58.52
N SER A 51 -20.79 -23.78 -58.56
CA SER A 51 -21.93 -24.19 -59.43
C SER A 51 -21.62 -25.42 -60.29
N ARG A 52 -22.26 -26.58 -60.12
CA ARG A 52 -23.68 -26.99 -60.30
C ARG A 52 -23.81 -27.85 -61.57
N LYS A 53 -24.33 -29.08 -61.36
CA LYS A 53 -25.28 -29.86 -62.20
C LYS A 53 -24.77 -30.84 -63.29
N LYS A 54 -25.14 -32.11 -63.04
CA LYS A 54 -26.12 -32.98 -63.78
C LYS A 54 -25.62 -34.08 -64.75
N GLY A 55 -26.27 -35.25 -64.61
CA GLY A 55 -26.51 -36.30 -65.63
C GLY A 55 -25.69 -37.58 -65.40
N SER A 56 -26.25 -38.69 -64.89
CA SER A 56 -27.05 -39.74 -65.59
C SER A 56 -26.26 -40.36 -66.75
N THR A 57 -25.98 -41.66 -66.90
CA THR A 57 -26.75 -42.93 -66.81
C THR A 57 -25.71 -44.06 -67.02
N GLY A 58 -25.76 -45.21 -66.35
CA GLY A 58 -26.41 -46.42 -66.90
C GLY A 58 -25.39 -47.57 -67.03
N ASP A 59 -25.88 -48.78 -66.72
CA ASP A 59 -25.41 -50.12 -67.15
C ASP A 59 -24.22 -50.83 -66.44
N ASP A 60 -24.59 -51.85 -65.66
CA ASP A 60 -23.86 -53.08 -65.28
C ASP A 60 -23.60 -53.99 -66.53
N PRO A 61 -22.79 -55.09 -66.49
CA PRO A 61 -22.29 -55.86 -65.33
C PRO A 61 -20.80 -56.28 -65.43
N GLU A 62 -20.23 -56.85 -64.36
CA GLU A 62 -19.73 -58.24 -64.28
C GLU A 62 -18.67 -58.43 -63.17
N ALA A 63 -18.99 -59.36 -62.27
CA ALA A 63 -18.09 -60.30 -61.60
C ALA A 63 -17.11 -59.83 -60.47
N GLN A 64 -17.31 -60.50 -59.32
CA GLN A 64 -16.36 -60.86 -58.25
C GLN A 64 -16.24 -59.94 -57.02
N THR A 65 -16.99 -60.32 -55.98
CA THR A 65 -16.73 -60.06 -54.55
C THR A 65 -15.57 -60.97 -54.05
N PRO A 66 -14.91 -60.74 -52.88
CA PRO A 66 -15.52 -60.20 -51.65
C PRO A 66 -14.67 -59.24 -50.77
N ALA A 67 -15.39 -58.66 -49.80
CA ALA A 67 -14.98 -58.34 -48.42
C ALA A 67 -14.77 -56.86 -48.01
N ARG A 68 -15.82 -56.35 -47.35
CA ARG A 68 -15.80 -55.73 -46.00
C ARG A 68 -15.22 -54.31 -45.82
N ARG A 69 -16.11 -53.29 -45.79
CA ARG A 69 -16.40 -52.44 -44.60
C ARG A 69 -17.45 -51.35 -44.93
N GLN A 70 -18.51 -51.29 -44.13
CA GLN A 70 -19.55 -50.26 -44.13
C GLN A 70 -19.11 -49.04 -43.30
N SER A 71 -19.52 -47.84 -43.73
CA SER A 71 -20.04 -46.80 -42.83
C SER A 71 -20.84 -45.75 -43.61
N SER A 72 -22.15 -45.69 -43.35
CA SER A 72 -23.09 -44.67 -43.79
C SER A 72 -23.26 -43.58 -42.72
N LEU A 73 -23.56 -42.34 -43.13
CA LEU A 73 -24.09 -41.27 -42.29
C LEU A 73 -25.53 -41.00 -42.71
N ALA A 74 -26.47 -41.11 -41.77
CA ALA A 74 -27.90 -40.88 -41.96
C ALA A 74 -28.33 -39.55 -41.30
N ALA A 75 -29.26 -38.84 -41.96
CA ALA A 75 -29.90 -37.62 -41.49
C ALA A 75 -31.04 -37.91 -40.47
N ALA A 76 -31.21 -37.04 -39.47
CA ALA A 76 -32.17 -37.20 -38.37
C ALA A 76 -33.53 -36.49 -38.62
N ALA A 77 -34.61 -37.13 -38.17
CA ALA A 77 -36.00 -36.65 -38.20
C ALA A 77 -36.43 -35.93 -36.90
N SER A 78 -37.38 -34.99 -36.95
CA SER A 78 -37.85 -34.22 -35.78
C SER A 78 -38.85 -34.97 -34.89
N PRO A 79 -38.87 -34.80 -33.55
CA PRO A 79 -39.74 -35.55 -32.65
C PRO A 79 -41.20 -35.06 -32.62
N SER A 80 -42.13 -35.95 -32.27
CA SER A 80 -43.57 -35.65 -32.16
C SER A 80 -43.92 -34.75 -30.97
N ARG A 81 -44.98 -33.94 -31.11
CA ARG A 81 -45.46 -32.92 -30.14
C ARG A 81 -45.63 -33.45 -28.70
N LYS A 82 -45.89 -34.74 -28.51
CA LYS A 82 -46.00 -35.39 -27.19
C LYS A 82 -44.65 -35.49 -26.47
N VAL A 83 -43.56 -35.72 -27.22
CA VAL A 83 -42.19 -35.75 -26.69
C VAL A 83 -41.76 -34.36 -26.23
N TYR A 84 -42.14 -33.33 -26.99
CA TYR A 84 -41.87 -31.93 -26.60
C TYR A 84 -42.59 -31.54 -25.31
N ILE A 85 -43.88 -31.89 -25.17
CA ILE A 85 -44.63 -31.61 -23.94
C ILE A 85 -44.03 -32.35 -22.74
N ALA A 86 -43.67 -33.62 -22.90
CA ALA A 86 -43.01 -34.40 -21.84
C ALA A 86 -41.67 -33.77 -21.43
N PHE A 87 -40.88 -33.28 -22.39
CA PHE A 87 -39.62 -32.60 -22.12
C PHE A 87 -39.80 -31.27 -21.38
N VAL A 88 -40.80 -30.47 -21.75
CA VAL A 88 -41.10 -29.19 -21.07
C VAL A 88 -41.58 -29.42 -19.64
N VAL A 89 -42.45 -30.43 -19.42
CA VAL A 89 -42.90 -30.79 -18.07
C VAL A 89 -41.73 -31.29 -17.23
N PHE A 90 -40.85 -32.12 -17.80
CA PHE A 90 -39.64 -32.57 -17.13
C PHE A 90 -38.73 -31.40 -16.74
N LEU A 91 -38.51 -30.45 -17.66
CA LEU A 91 -37.69 -29.26 -17.39
C LEU A 91 -38.28 -28.40 -16.26
N LEU A 92 -39.61 -28.20 -16.25
CA LEU A 92 -40.29 -27.45 -15.19
C LEU A 92 -40.15 -28.14 -13.82
N VAL A 93 -40.27 -29.47 -13.77
CA VAL A 93 -40.05 -30.23 -12.52
C VAL A 93 -38.62 -30.08 -12.05
N VAL A 94 -37.63 -30.17 -12.94
CA VAL A 94 -36.22 -29.96 -12.60
C VAL A 94 -35.98 -28.55 -12.06
N LEU A 95 -36.54 -27.51 -12.69
CA LEU A 95 -36.40 -26.12 -12.23
C LEU A 95 -37.03 -25.90 -10.85
N ILE A 96 -38.17 -26.51 -10.57
CA ILE A 96 -38.82 -26.44 -9.25
C ILE A 96 -37.94 -27.12 -8.21
N VAL A 97 -37.42 -28.32 -8.50
CA VAL A 97 -36.54 -29.05 -7.57
C VAL A 97 -35.26 -28.26 -7.30
N VAL A 98 -34.63 -27.71 -8.33
CA VAL A 98 -33.42 -26.86 -8.18
C VAL A 98 -33.75 -25.60 -7.37
N GLY A 99 -34.89 -24.95 -7.63
CA GLY A 99 -35.34 -23.79 -6.88
C GLY A 99 -35.55 -24.08 -5.38
N VAL A 100 -36.15 -25.23 -5.06
CA VAL A 100 -36.33 -25.67 -3.67
C VAL A 100 -34.99 -25.97 -2.99
N VAL A 101 -34.09 -26.69 -3.67
CA VAL A 101 -32.76 -27.02 -3.12
C VAL A 101 -31.94 -25.74 -2.89
N LEU A 102 -31.95 -24.80 -3.84
CA LEU A 102 -31.27 -23.51 -3.69
C LEU A 102 -31.92 -22.66 -2.59
N GLY A 103 -33.25 -22.67 -2.47
CA GLY A 103 -33.98 -21.98 -1.40
C GLY A 103 -33.64 -22.50 -0.01
N VAL A 104 -33.57 -23.82 0.16
CA VAL A 104 -33.15 -24.47 1.42
C VAL A 104 -31.69 -24.20 1.72
N ALA A 105 -30.80 -24.27 0.73
CA ALA A 105 -29.38 -23.94 0.90
C ALA A 105 -29.18 -22.47 1.28
N TYR A 106 -29.93 -21.56 0.66
CA TYR A 106 -29.91 -20.14 0.98
C TYR A 106 -30.42 -19.88 2.40
N ALA A 107 -31.56 -20.48 2.79
CA ALA A 107 -32.10 -20.36 4.13
C ALA A 107 -31.11 -20.88 5.20
N LYS A 108 -30.48 -22.03 4.95
CA LYS A 108 -29.45 -22.60 5.82
C LYS A 108 -28.25 -21.66 5.93
N ARG A 109 -27.77 -21.12 4.81
CA ARG A 109 -26.66 -20.17 4.78
C ARG A 109 -26.99 -18.86 5.49
N THR A 110 -28.23 -18.38 5.43
CA THR A 110 -28.68 -17.20 6.19
C THR A 110 -28.78 -17.47 7.68
N GLN A 111 -29.15 -18.70 8.11
CA GLN A 111 -29.13 -19.08 9.50
C GLN A 111 -27.69 -19.22 10.05
N GLU A 112 -26.79 -19.83 9.27
CA GLU A 112 -25.36 -19.90 9.60
C GLU A 112 -24.72 -18.51 9.67
N TYR A 113 -25.10 -17.59 8.76
CA TYR A 113 -24.63 -16.21 8.79
C TYR A 113 -25.18 -15.41 9.99
N ALA A 114 -26.47 -15.58 10.33
CA ALA A 114 -27.06 -14.98 11.52
C ALA A 114 -26.44 -15.53 12.81
N ALA A 115 -26.10 -16.82 12.86
CA ALA A 115 -25.37 -17.42 13.97
C ALA A 115 -23.93 -16.87 14.06
N SER A 116 -23.23 -16.69 12.93
CA SER A 116 -21.87 -16.10 12.92
C SER A 116 -21.83 -14.63 13.34
N LEU A 117 -22.92 -13.88 13.11
CA LEU A 117 -23.06 -12.50 13.61
C LEU A 117 -23.29 -12.48 15.13
N GLY A 118 -24.08 -13.41 15.67
CA GLY A 118 -24.26 -13.56 17.11
C GLY A 118 -22.97 -14.01 17.82
N GLU A 119 -22.19 -14.88 17.17
CA GLU A 119 -20.90 -15.36 17.67
C GLU A 119 -19.83 -14.25 17.61
N SER A 120 -19.81 -13.43 16.55
CA SER A 120 -18.90 -12.28 16.45
C SER A 120 -19.23 -11.17 17.45
N ASP A 121 -20.50 -10.92 17.76
CA ASP A 121 -20.89 -9.97 18.82
C ASP A 121 -20.49 -10.49 20.21
N SER A 122 -20.62 -11.80 20.45
CA SER A 122 -20.18 -12.42 21.71
C SER A 122 -18.64 -12.41 21.86
N GLN A 123 -17.91 -12.65 20.76
CA GLN A 123 -16.46 -12.59 20.71
C GLN A 123 -15.97 -11.15 20.91
N ARG A 124 -16.62 -10.16 20.27
CA ARG A 124 -16.30 -8.73 20.42
C ARG A 124 -16.56 -8.22 21.84
N ALA A 125 -17.58 -8.74 22.52
CA ALA A 125 -17.84 -8.46 23.93
C ALA A 125 -16.76 -9.08 24.84
N ALA A 126 -16.33 -10.31 24.55
CA ALA A 126 -15.24 -10.98 25.27
C ALA A 126 -13.89 -10.28 25.07
N ASP A 127 -13.57 -9.89 23.84
CA ASP A 127 -12.35 -9.15 23.50
C ASP A 127 -12.35 -7.77 24.16
N LYS A 128 -13.50 -7.07 24.15
CA LYS A 128 -13.66 -5.82 24.89
C LYS A 128 -13.43 -6.00 26.39
N ALA A 129 -14.00 -7.04 27.00
CA ALA A 129 -13.79 -7.33 28.41
C ALA A 129 -12.33 -7.67 28.74
N ALA A 130 -11.63 -8.39 27.84
CA ALA A 130 -10.21 -8.71 28.00
C ALA A 130 -9.32 -7.45 27.89
N ILE A 131 -9.62 -6.56 26.95
CA ILE A 131 -8.93 -5.27 26.80
C ILE A 131 -9.20 -4.38 28.03
N ASP A 132 -10.45 -4.29 28.48
CA ASP A 132 -10.82 -3.52 29.66
C ASP A 132 -10.13 -4.07 30.93
N ALA A 133 -10.06 -5.40 31.09
CA ALA A 133 -9.36 -6.05 32.19
C ALA A 133 -7.84 -5.83 32.13
N GLN A 134 -7.22 -5.88 30.94
CA GLN A 134 -5.80 -5.52 30.76
C GLN A 134 -5.57 -4.03 31.08
N GLY A 135 -6.47 -3.15 30.66
CA GLY A 135 -6.43 -1.72 30.98
C GLY A 135 -6.51 -1.46 32.49
N GLN A 136 -7.43 -2.13 33.19
CA GLN A 136 -7.58 -2.03 34.65
C GLN A 136 -6.38 -2.64 35.41
N ALA A 137 -5.84 -3.77 34.93
CA ALA A 137 -4.63 -4.37 35.50
C ALA A 137 -3.40 -3.45 35.31
N MET A 138 -3.28 -2.80 34.15
CA MET A 138 -2.21 -1.85 33.87
C MET A 138 -2.36 -0.58 34.72
N GLN A 139 -3.58 -0.04 34.85
CA GLN A 139 -3.89 1.14 35.67
C GLN A 139 -3.68 0.90 37.17
N SER A 140 -4.03 -0.29 37.67
CA SER A 140 -3.77 -0.69 39.06
C SER A 140 -2.28 -0.88 39.35
N SER A 141 -1.49 -1.38 38.37
CA SER A 141 -0.02 -1.43 38.49
C SER A 141 0.64 -0.04 38.49
N LEU A 142 -0.03 0.96 37.90
CA LEU A 142 0.46 2.34 37.75
C LEU A 142 -0.04 3.29 38.86
N GLY A 143 -0.81 2.81 39.84
CA GLY A 143 -1.22 3.59 41.01
C GLY A 143 -2.14 4.79 40.72
N MET A 144 -2.85 4.81 39.60
CA MET A 144 -3.82 5.87 39.27
C MET A 144 -5.20 5.53 39.82
N VAL A 145 -5.64 6.24 40.86
CA VAL A 145 -7.02 6.18 41.37
C VAL A 145 -7.85 7.23 40.64
N VAL A 146 -8.89 6.81 39.91
CA VAL A 146 -9.96 7.70 39.43
C VAL A 146 -11.21 7.39 40.24
N GLY A 147 -11.74 8.40 40.93
CA GLY A 147 -13.00 8.32 41.65
C GLY A 147 -14.18 8.48 40.69
N ASP A 148 -15.14 7.56 40.75
CA ASP A 148 -16.43 7.67 40.10
C ASP A 148 -17.29 8.75 40.78
N GLY A 149 -17.96 9.60 39.99
CA GLY A 149 -18.95 10.53 40.54
C GLY A 149 -19.60 11.46 39.52
N HIS A 150 -20.86 11.18 39.21
CA HIS A 150 -21.74 11.93 38.31
C HIS A 150 -22.10 13.34 38.81
N GLY A 151 -22.32 14.27 37.86
CA GLY A 151 -23.31 15.35 37.95
C GLY A 151 -23.00 16.54 38.87
N GLY A 152 -22.50 17.65 38.30
CA GLY A 152 -22.40 18.93 39.01
C GLY A 152 -22.17 20.11 38.07
N THR A 153 -23.18 20.97 37.98
CA THR A 153 -23.20 22.36 37.48
C THR A 153 -21.87 23.02 37.12
N VAL A 154 -21.77 23.47 35.85
CA VAL A 154 -20.74 24.41 35.38
C VAL A 154 -20.93 25.75 36.11
N THR A 155 -20.11 25.98 37.13
CA THR A 155 -19.87 27.33 37.66
C THR A 155 -18.63 27.90 36.98
N ALA A 156 -18.73 29.18 36.60
CA ALA A 156 -17.77 29.90 35.78
C ALA A 156 -16.34 29.82 36.32
N ALA A 157 -15.39 29.52 35.43
CA ALA A 157 -13.96 29.62 35.72
C ALA A 157 -13.55 31.09 35.93
N PRO A 158 -12.69 31.40 36.92
CA PRO A 158 -12.17 32.74 37.10
C PRO A 158 -11.26 33.09 35.93
N SER A 159 -11.46 34.29 35.38
CA SER A 159 -10.59 34.91 34.39
C SER A 159 -9.18 35.07 34.97
N ASN A 160 -8.22 34.30 34.46
CA ASN A 160 -6.80 34.56 34.72
C ASN A 160 -6.27 35.62 33.75
N PRO A 161 -5.46 36.59 34.24
CA PRO A 161 -5.01 37.70 33.43
C PRO A 161 -3.91 37.26 32.45
N MET A 162 -3.92 37.91 31.29
CA MET A 162 -2.96 37.90 30.20
C MET A 162 -1.53 37.54 30.64
N ALA A 163 -1.07 36.34 30.26
CA ALA A 163 0.31 35.92 30.47
C ALA A 163 1.24 36.78 29.60
N THR A 164 2.05 37.57 30.30
CA THR A 164 3.12 38.39 29.74
C THR A 164 4.26 37.45 29.30
N ALA A 165 4.94 37.81 28.20
CA ALA A 165 6.02 37.07 27.56
C ALA A 165 6.96 36.36 28.56
N THR A 166 7.04 35.04 28.48
CA THR A 166 7.84 34.20 29.36
C THR A 166 9.33 34.25 29.00
N ALA A 167 10.14 34.54 30.01
CA ALA A 167 11.59 34.49 30.03
C ALA A 167 12.14 33.09 29.65
N PRO A 168 13.41 32.98 29.19
CA PRO A 168 14.02 31.69 28.86
C PRO A 168 14.04 30.77 30.08
N VAL A 169 13.49 29.57 29.92
CA VAL A 169 13.55 28.51 30.93
C VAL A 169 15.02 28.11 31.13
N ASP A 170 15.52 28.22 32.36
CA ASP A 170 16.84 27.72 32.73
C ASP A 170 16.88 26.18 32.61
N VAL A 171 17.71 25.67 31.70
CA VAL A 171 17.81 24.25 31.31
C VAL A 171 18.96 23.56 32.05
N SER A 172 19.17 23.85 33.34
CA SER A 172 20.02 22.98 34.15
C SER A 172 19.29 21.65 34.37
N LEU A 173 19.82 20.58 33.77
CA LEU A 173 19.29 19.23 33.92
C LEU A 173 19.22 18.84 35.40
N PRO A 174 18.06 18.39 35.93
CA PRO A 174 18.08 17.65 37.18
C PRO A 174 18.94 16.39 36.98
N SER A 175 19.64 15.97 38.04
CA SER A 175 20.41 14.71 37.98
C SER A 175 19.51 13.57 37.51
N PRO A 176 19.96 12.69 36.59
CA PRO A 176 19.14 11.60 36.08
C PRO A 176 18.60 10.77 37.25
N THR A 177 17.29 10.59 37.34
CA THR A 177 16.64 9.73 38.35
C THR A 177 16.02 8.50 37.72
N GLY A 178 16.01 7.38 38.45
CA GLY A 178 15.32 6.16 38.03
C GLY A 178 15.91 5.57 36.74
N ALA A 179 15.06 5.36 35.74
CA ALA A 179 15.44 4.71 34.47
C ALA A 179 16.56 5.47 33.73
N LEU A 180 16.55 6.80 33.75
CA LEU A 180 17.58 7.59 33.08
C LEU A 180 18.96 7.35 33.68
N GLN A 181 19.08 7.16 35.00
CA GLN A 181 20.37 6.85 35.61
C GLN A 181 20.90 5.46 35.21
N ARG A 182 19.99 4.52 34.95
CA ARG A 182 20.32 3.12 34.64
C ARG A 182 20.69 2.89 33.18
N PHE A 183 20.11 3.65 32.25
CA PHE A 183 20.20 3.41 30.81
C PHE A 183 20.82 4.62 30.09
N PRO A 184 22.14 4.61 29.80
CA PRO A 184 22.84 5.70 29.13
C PRO A 184 22.23 6.09 27.76
N GLU A 185 21.71 5.11 27.02
CA GLU A 185 21.03 5.29 25.74
C GLU A 185 19.78 6.18 25.87
N LEU A 186 19.03 6.06 26.98
CA LEU A 186 17.89 6.93 27.23
C LEU A 186 18.37 8.34 27.57
N GLN A 187 19.47 8.49 28.33
CA GLN A 187 20.04 9.81 28.59
C GLN A 187 20.44 10.51 27.28
N ALA A 188 21.06 9.77 26.36
CA ALA A 188 21.46 10.28 25.06
C ALA A 188 20.26 10.79 24.25
N LEU A 189 19.13 10.06 24.24
CA LEU A 189 17.89 10.51 23.57
C LEU A 189 17.35 11.81 24.19
N PHE A 190 17.33 11.92 25.52
CA PHE A 190 16.86 13.14 26.20
C PHE A 190 17.82 14.33 26.03
N ALA A 191 19.11 14.08 25.91
CA ALA A 191 20.10 15.10 25.59
C ALA A 191 19.93 15.58 24.14
N GLY A 192 19.84 14.65 23.18
CA GLY A 192 19.61 14.96 21.77
C GLY A 192 18.31 15.73 21.52
N ASN A 193 17.21 15.39 22.21
CA ASN A 193 15.97 16.17 22.12
C ASN A 193 16.15 17.62 22.59
N ARG A 194 16.91 17.85 23.68
CA ARG A 194 17.19 19.21 24.16
C ARG A 194 18.04 20.00 23.19
N GLU A 195 19.06 19.37 22.62
CA GLU A 195 19.91 19.97 21.59
C GLU A 195 19.08 20.36 20.37
N TRP A 196 18.34 19.40 19.79
CA TRP A 196 17.43 19.64 18.67
C TRP A 196 16.44 20.77 18.94
N ARG A 197 15.80 20.77 20.12
CA ARG A 197 14.83 21.81 20.50
C ARG A 197 15.49 23.19 20.61
N ASN A 198 16.71 23.27 21.15
CA ASN A 198 17.42 24.54 21.30
C ASN A 198 17.87 25.08 19.95
N GLU A 199 18.41 24.23 19.07
CA GLU A 199 18.79 24.60 17.70
C GLU A 199 17.55 25.09 16.92
N THR A 200 16.49 24.29 16.92
CA THR A 200 15.22 24.61 16.25
C THR A 200 14.65 25.96 16.72
N MET A 201 14.61 26.22 18.02
CA MET A 201 14.08 27.46 18.58
C MET A 201 15.03 28.66 18.40
N THR A 202 16.31 28.42 18.11
CA THR A 202 17.27 29.46 17.74
C THR A 202 17.07 29.87 16.28
N GLU A 203 16.80 28.91 15.40
CA GLU A 203 16.51 29.16 13.98
C GLU A 203 15.11 29.77 13.79
N ASP A 204 14.10 29.21 14.47
CA ASP A 204 12.71 29.65 14.41
C ASP A 204 12.03 29.46 15.77
N ALA A 205 12.03 30.53 16.58
CA ALA A 205 11.40 30.54 17.90
C ALA A 205 9.86 30.38 17.85
N THR A 206 9.23 30.47 16.67
CA THR A 206 7.78 30.34 16.52
C THR A 206 7.35 28.92 16.15
N LEU A 207 8.24 28.09 15.61
CA LEU A 207 7.89 26.78 15.08
C LEU A 207 7.18 25.88 16.11
N ILE A 208 7.80 25.63 17.27
CA ILE A 208 7.22 24.73 18.28
C ILE A 208 5.92 25.33 18.88
N PRO A 209 5.85 26.63 19.26
CA PRO A 209 4.60 27.23 19.72
C PRO A 209 3.45 27.17 18.72
N GLU A 210 3.70 27.34 17.40
CA GLU A 210 2.65 27.23 16.39
C GLU A 210 2.22 25.78 16.18
N LEU A 211 3.17 24.83 16.10
CA LEU A 211 2.85 23.40 15.99
C LEU A 211 2.04 22.87 17.18
N ALA A 212 2.24 23.43 18.37
CA ALA A 212 1.45 23.07 19.56
C ALA A 212 -0.03 23.48 19.46
N LYS A 213 -0.39 24.42 18.59
CA LYS A 213 -1.78 24.87 18.40
C LYS A 213 -2.54 23.95 17.47
N ALA A 214 -1.94 23.56 16.35
CA ALA A 214 -2.54 22.70 15.35
C ALA A 214 -1.50 22.13 14.38
N GLN A 215 -1.84 20.99 13.76
CA GLN A 215 -1.11 20.42 12.63
C GLN A 215 -1.87 20.65 11.32
N HIS A 216 -1.14 20.94 10.23
CA HIS A 216 -1.69 21.11 8.89
C HIS A 216 -0.79 20.46 7.82
N PRO A 217 -0.54 19.14 7.90
CA PRO A 217 0.32 18.46 6.95
C PRO A 217 -0.29 18.47 5.56
N LYS A 218 0.57 18.59 4.54
CA LYS A 218 0.13 18.43 3.13
C LYS A 218 0.27 17.00 2.64
N PHE A 219 1.09 16.21 3.32
CA PHE A 219 1.43 14.85 2.93
C PHE A 219 0.97 13.86 3.99
N ALA A 220 0.33 12.77 3.57
CA ALA A 220 0.28 11.53 4.31
C ALA A 220 1.37 10.59 3.78
N TYR A 221 1.93 9.75 4.65
CA TYR A 221 3.02 8.85 4.32
C TYR A 221 2.75 7.45 4.85
N VAL A 222 2.86 6.46 3.97
CA VAL A 222 2.82 5.02 4.27
C VAL A 222 4.18 4.45 3.94
N GLY A 223 4.97 4.12 4.97
CA GLY A 223 6.34 3.63 4.77
C GLY A 223 6.72 2.46 5.67
N CYS A 224 7.98 2.06 5.57
CA CYS A 224 8.50 0.93 6.33
C CYS A 224 8.91 1.34 7.74
N ALA A 225 8.73 0.45 8.72
CA ALA A 225 9.24 0.60 10.09
C ALA A 225 10.78 0.52 10.17
N ASP A 226 11.48 0.24 9.06
CA ASP A 226 12.93 0.21 8.97
C ASP A 226 13.56 1.51 9.50
N SER A 227 14.40 1.40 10.53
CA SER A 227 14.96 2.53 11.26
C SER A 227 15.85 3.45 10.42
N ARG A 228 16.29 2.99 9.25
CA ARG A 228 17.12 3.76 8.31
C ARG A 228 16.32 4.72 7.44
N VAL A 229 14.98 4.65 7.47
CA VAL A 229 14.09 5.44 6.61
C VAL A 229 13.12 6.34 7.40
N PRO A 230 13.62 7.25 8.26
CA PRO A 230 12.77 8.29 8.86
C PRO A 230 12.39 9.35 7.83
N GLU A 231 11.10 9.46 7.53
CA GLU A 231 10.56 10.28 6.43
C GLU A 231 10.92 11.76 6.56
N THR A 232 10.80 12.34 7.76
CA THR A 232 11.10 13.75 8.00
C THR A 232 12.58 14.07 7.73
N THR A 233 13.48 13.14 8.04
CA THR A 233 14.92 13.28 7.76
C THR A 233 15.24 13.04 6.29
N VAL A 234 14.67 11.99 5.68
CA VAL A 234 14.90 11.65 4.27
C VAL A 234 14.51 12.80 3.35
N PHE A 235 13.42 13.50 3.65
CA PHE A 235 12.97 14.65 2.86
C PHE A 235 13.48 16.00 3.36
N ASN A 236 14.23 16.04 4.46
CA ASN A 236 14.67 17.28 5.10
C ASN A 236 13.49 18.25 5.35
N THR A 237 12.37 17.71 5.86
CA THR A 237 11.15 18.46 6.16
C THR A 237 11.10 18.86 7.63
N LYS A 238 10.27 19.84 7.97
CA LYS A 238 10.02 20.25 9.35
C LYS A 238 8.97 19.34 10.01
N PRO A 239 8.95 19.25 11.35
CA PRO A 239 7.85 18.59 12.05
C PRO A 239 6.49 19.21 11.65
N GLY A 240 5.48 18.35 11.50
CA GLY A 240 4.12 18.77 11.12
C GLY A 240 3.86 18.87 9.61
N GLU A 241 4.86 18.67 8.75
CA GLU A 241 4.67 18.70 7.29
C GLU A 241 4.12 17.37 6.71
N ILE A 242 4.46 16.25 7.36
CA ILE A 242 4.12 14.89 6.93
C ILE A 242 3.37 14.17 8.06
N PHE A 243 2.23 13.56 7.75
CA PHE A 243 1.46 12.70 8.65
C PHE A 243 1.73 11.23 8.36
N VAL A 244 2.15 10.45 9.35
CA VAL A 244 2.96 9.25 9.11
C VAL A 244 2.31 7.99 9.68
N THR A 245 2.24 6.93 8.88
CA THR A 245 2.16 5.55 9.34
C THR A 245 3.35 4.74 8.82
N ARG A 246 3.91 3.89 9.70
CA ARG A 246 5.03 3.02 9.37
C ARG A 246 4.79 1.63 9.92
N ASN A 247 4.93 0.63 9.06
CA ASN A 247 4.80 -0.79 9.43
C ASN A 247 5.83 -1.65 8.69
N VAL A 248 5.91 -2.94 9.00
CA VAL A 248 6.92 -3.83 8.40
C VAL A 248 6.61 -4.03 6.90
N GLY A 249 7.49 -3.57 6.00
CA GLY A 249 7.29 -3.71 4.56
C GLY A 249 6.27 -2.76 3.92
N ASN A 250 5.97 -1.61 4.56
CA ASN A 250 5.18 -0.50 4.00
C ASN A 250 3.84 -0.93 3.37
N GLN A 251 3.14 -1.83 4.05
CA GLN A 251 1.90 -2.44 3.56
C GLN A 251 0.69 -1.57 3.91
N TYR A 252 -0.23 -1.42 2.97
CA TYR A 252 -1.59 -0.97 3.20
C TYR A 252 -2.50 -2.16 2.92
N LEU A 253 -3.12 -2.73 3.95
CA LEU A 253 -3.97 -3.92 3.81
C LEU A 253 -5.42 -3.53 4.05
N VAL A 254 -6.31 -4.10 3.25
CA VAL A 254 -7.75 -4.08 3.55
C VAL A 254 -7.92 -4.87 4.85
N ASP A 255 -8.61 -4.30 5.84
CA ASP A 255 -8.78 -4.82 7.20
C ASP A 255 -7.60 -4.56 8.18
N ASP A 256 -6.57 -3.80 7.79
CA ASP A 256 -5.63 -3.24 8.76
C ASP A 256 -6.17 -1.91 9.32
N LEU A 257 -6.93 -2.02 10.42
CA LEU A 257 -7.53 -0.87 11.10
C LEU A 257 -6.50 0.22 11.46
N SER A 258 -5.24 -0.14 11.71
CA SER A 258 -4.20 0.83 12.04
C SER A 258 -3.94 1.76 10.85
N SER A 259 -3.61 1.20 9.68
CA SER A 259 -3.34 1.99 8.48
C SER A 259 -4.58 2.70 7.93
N GLU A 260 -5.74 2.04 7.96
CA GLU A 260 -7.02 2.60 7.52
C GLU A 260 -7.44 3.82 8.36
N THR A 261 -7.22 3.77 9.68
CA THR A 261 -7.53 4.90 10.59
C THR A 261 -6.63 6.09 10.30
N VAL A 262 -5.32 5.86 10.11
CA VAL A 262 -4.37 6.94 9.78
C VAL A 262 -4.73 7.59 8.44
N LEU A 263 -5.01 6.80 7.41
CA LEU A 263 -5.41 7.33 6.10
C LEU A 263 -6.72 8.11 6.20
N SER A 264 -7.72 7.55 6.90
CA SER A 264 -9.02 8.21 7.07
C SER A 264 -8.90 9.54 7.78
N TYR A 265 -8.07 9.63 8.81
CA TYR A 265 -7.82 10.87 9.54
C TYR A 265 -7.07 11.90 8.68
N ALA A 266 -6.02 11.46 7.97
CA ALA A 266 -5.23 12.34 7.12
C ALA A 266 -6.10 12.99 6.02
N VAL A 267 -6.93 12.19 5.35
CA VAL A 267 -7.77 12.68 4.25
C VAL A 267 -8.93 13.53 4.78
N LYS A 268 -9.71 13.02 5.75
CA LYS A 268 -10.96 13.69 6.16
C LYS A 268 -10.77 14.82 7.16
N HIS A 269 -9.81 14.70 8.08
CA HIS A 269 -9.65 15.66 9.16
C HIS A 269 -8.50 16.63 8.93
N LEU A 270 -7.42 16.17 8.29
CA LEU A 270 -6.26 17.03 8.02
C LEU A 270 -6.28 17.64 6.61
N GLY A 271 -7.05 17.06 5.67
CA GLY A 271 -7.16 17.57 4.31
C GLY A 271 -5.82 17.52 3.55
N VAL A 272 -5.07 16.43 3.73
CA VAL A 272 -3.81 16.21 2.98
C VAL A 272 -4.07 16.24 1.47
N GLN A 273 -3.08 16.69 0.71
CA GLN A 273 -3.12 16.80 -0.75
C GLN A 273 -2.44 15.60 -1.43
N HIS A 274 -1.52 14.95 -0.73
CA HIS A 274 -0.72 13.87 -1.27
C HIS A 274 -0.63 12.72 -0.28
N VAL A 275 -0.81 11.49 -0.75
CA VAL A 275 -0.45 10.26 -0.02
C VAL A 275 0.75 9.66 -0.72
N VAL A 276 1.85 9.50 0.01
CA VAL A 276 3.07 8.87 -0.50
C VAL A 276 3.16 7.46 0.07
N VAL A 277 3.16 6.46 -0.79
CA VAL A 277 3.51 5.08 -0.46
C VAL A 277 4.98 4.90 -0.80
N MET A 278 5.82 4.74 0.21
CA MET A 278 7.26 4.64 0.04
C MET A 278 7.79 3.27 0.48
N GLY A 279 8.34 2.55 -0.48
CA GLY A 279 9.21 1.40 -0.22
C GLY A 279 10.66 1.84 -0.04
N HIS A 280 11.54 0.90 0.26
CA HIS A 280 12.97 1.17 0.28
C HIS A 280 13.79 -0.01 -0.22
N ALA A 281 14.94 0.28 -0.82
CA ALA A 281 15.90 -0.73 -1.21
C ALA A 281 16.37 -1.54 0.01
N SER A 282 16.74 -2.80 -0.21
CA SER A 282 17.20 -3.71 0.85
C SER A 282 16.21 -3.86 2.03
N CYS A 283 14.90 -3.97 1.73
CA CYS A 283 13.86 -4.16 2.75
C CYS A 283 13.84 -5.58 3.31
N GLY A 284 14.11 -5.73 4.61
CA GLY A 284 14.19 -7.04 5.28
C GLY A 284 12.88 -7.84 5.19
N ALA A 285 11.73 -7.19 5.29
CA ALA A 285 10.42 -7.84 5.15
C ALA A 285 10.20 -8.44 3.75
N VAL A 286 10.63 -7.70 2.71
CA VAL A 286 10.55 -8.16 1.32
C VAL A 286 11.51 -9.31 1.09
N LYS A 287 12.72 -9.26 1.65
CA LYS A 287 13.69 -10.37 1.58
C LYS A 287 13.14 -11.64 2.23
N ALA A 288 12.58 -11.51 3.43
CA ALA A 288 11.95 -12.62 4.15
C ALA A 288 10.74 -13.21 3.40
N ALA A 289 10.01 -12.40 2.64
CA ALA A 289 8.88 -12.86 1.83
C ALA A 289 9.31 -13.64 0.57
N ILE A 290 10.53 -13.40 0.07
CA ILE A 290 11.13 -14.16 -1.05
C ILE A 290 11.68 -15.50 -0.54
N ALA A 291 12.38 -15.48 0.59
CA ALA A 291 12.93 -16.68 1.22
C ALA A 291 11.82 -17.63 1.68
N ASP A 292 12.08 -18.93 1.66
CA ASP A 292 11.14 -19.94 2.14
C ASP A 292 10.87 -19.77 3.63
N ALA A 293 9.64 -20.09 4.04
CA ALA A 293 9.26 -20.02 5.44
C ALA A 293 10.03 -21.09 6.24
N SER A 294 10.74 -20.64 7.27
CA SER A 294 11.44 -21.51 8.22
C SER A 294 10.47 -22.50 8.89
N SER A 295 10.94 -23.70 9.21
CA SER A 295 10.18 -24.65 10.04
C SER A 295 9.79 -24.07 11.41
N SER A 296 10.52 -23.06 11.90
CA SER A 296 10.22 -22.36 13.16
C SER A 296 8.89 -21.61 13.13
N VAL A 297 8.36 -21.26 11.95
CA VAL A 297 7.06 -20.56 11.81
C VAL A 297 5.91 -21.35 12.44
N LEU A 298 6.03 -22.67 12.56
CA LEU A 298 5.02 -23.53 13.20
C LEU A 298 5.20 -23.70 14.72
N THR A 299 6.37 -23.33 15.25
CA THR A 299 6.76 -23.61 16.65
C THR A 299 7.08 -22.35 17.44
N ASP A 300 7.29 -21.22 16.77
CA ASP A 300 7.60 -19.92 17.36
C ASP A 300 6.53 -18.91 16.95
N MET A 301 5.79 -18.41 17.94
CA MET A 301 4.67 -17.49 17.73
C MET A 301 5.11 -16.13 17.18
N ASP A 302 6.32 -15.68 17.50
CA ASP A 302 6.82 -14.40 16.98
C ASP A 302 7.14 -14.52 15.49
N GLU A 303 7.75 -15.65 15.08
CA GLU A 303 7.93 -15.99 13.67
C GLU A 303 6.59 -16.18 12.95
N THR A 304 5.60 -16.83 13.58
CA THR A 304 4.25 -16.97 13.01
C THR A 304 3.61 -15.60 12.72
N ARG A 305 3.74 -14.63 13.65
CA ARG A 305 3.18 -13.29 13.49
C ARG A 305 3.85 -12.54 12.34
N ILE A 306 5.17 -12.59 12.26
CA ILE A 306 5.94 -11.94 11.19
C ILE A 306 5.61 -12.57 9.83
N ASP A 307 5.62 -13.90 9.72
CA ASP A 307 5.26 -14.60 8.48
C ASP A 307 3.84 -14.24 8.05
N THR A 308 2.87 -14.30 8.98
CA THR A 308 1.47 -13.95 8.70
C THR A 308 1.33 -12.55 8.15
N TRP A 309 2.06 -11.58 8.71
CA TRP A 309 2.06 -10.20 8.25
C TRP A 309 2.64 -10.04 6.84
N ILE A 310 3.72 -10.74 6.49
CA ILE A 310 4.37 -10.62 5.17
C ILE A 310 3.77 -11.52 4.08
N ARG A 311 2.78 -12.36 4.39
CA ARG A 311 2.07 -13.20 3.40
C ARG A 311 1.56 -12.45 2.17
N PRO A 312 1.03 -11.21 2.26
CA PRO A 312 0.63 -10.48 1.05
C PRO A 312 1.81 -10.19 0.12
N ILE A 313 2.99 -9.88 0.66
CA ILE A 313 4.23 -9.70 -0.11
C ILE A 313 4.69 -11.03 -0.71
N ARG A 314 4.60 -12.13 0.04
CA ARG A 314 4.91 -13.49 -0.44
C ARG A 314 3.97 -13.89 -1.59
N SER A 315 2.68 -13.60 -1.47
CA SER A 315 1.69 -13.85 -2.53
C SER A 315 2.00 -13.02 -3.78
N LEU A 316 2.40 -11.75 -3.61
CA LEU A 316 2.86 -10.90 -4.70
C LEU A 316 4.12 -11.47 -5.38
N TYR A 317 5.09 -11.96 -4.60
CA TYR A 317 6.26 -12.66 -5.13
C TYR A 317 5.87 -13.88 -5.97
N MET A 318 4.92 -14.70 -5.52
CA MET A 318 4.50 -15.91 -6.25
C MET A 318 3.76 -15.60 -7.55
N THR A 319 3.05 -14.47 -7.62
CA THR A 319 2.16 -14.13 -8.74
C THR A 319 2.74 -13.09 -9.71
N SER A 320 3.77 -12.34 -9.31
CA SER A 320 4.34 -11.29 -10.16
C SER A 320 4.96 -11.85 -11.44
N LYS A 321 4.72 -11.15 -12.55
CA LYS A 321 5.21 -11.49 -13.89
C LYS A 321 6.48 -10.73 -14.28
N ARG A 322 7.03 -9.89 -13.39
CA ARG A 322 8.31 -9.21 -13.65
C ARG A 322 9.39 -10.23 -13.98
N SER A 323 10.18 -9.96 -15.00
CA SER A 323 11.19 -10.87 -15.53
C SER A 323 12.21 -11.29 -14.48
N GLU A 324 12.66 -10.36 -13.64
CA GLU A 324 13.63 -10.56 -12.58
C GLU A 324 13.09 -11.58 -11.56
N ILE A 325 11.83 -11.42 -11.16
CA ILE A 325 11.16 -12.28 -10.18
C ILE A 325 10.81 -13.64 -10.79
N ALA A 326 10.25 -13.66 -12.01
CA ALA A 326 9.87 -14.89 -12.68
C ALA A 326 11.08 -15.77 -13.02
N SER A 327 12.18 -15.17 -13.48
CA SER A 327 13.42 -15.89 -13.78
C SER A 327 14.06 -16.45 -12.51
N PHE A 328 14.04 -15.68 -11.41
CA PHE A 328 14.52 -16.15 -10.12
C PHE A 328 13.70 -17.36 -9.63
N ARG A 329 12.36 -17.27 -9.65
CA ARG A 329 11.48 -18.40 -9.26
C ARG A 329 11.74 -19.67 -10.07
N GLU A 330 11.93 -19.55 -11.38
CA GLU A 330 12.22 -20.73 -12.21
C GLU A 330 13.62 -21.31 -11.93
N ALA A 331 14.63 -20.47 -11.70
CA ALA A 331 15.99 -20.90 -11.37
C ALA A 331 16.09 -21.67 -10.02
N TYR A 332 15.20 -21.34 -9.08
CA TYR A 332 15.11 -21.94 -7.75
C TYR A 332 13.96 -22.96 -7.62
N LYS A 333 13.33 -23.35 -8.71
CA LYS A 333 12.22 -24.31 -8.68
C LYS A 333 12.64 -25.65 -8.07
N GLY A 334 11.96 -26.04 -7.00
CA GLY A 334 12.24 -27.28 -6.26
C GLY A 334 13.48 -27.23 -5.37
N LYS A 335 14.05 -26.03 -5.14
CA LYS A 335 15.14 -25.78 -4.20
C LYS A 335 14.61 -24.91 -3.06
N GLU A 336 15.18 -25.10 -1.88
CA GLU A 336 14.96 -24.18 -0.76
C GLU A 336 15.67 -22.84 -1.06
N VAL A 337 14.98 -21.73 -0.80
CA VAL A 337 15.51 -20.38 -0.96
C VAL A 337 15.75 -19.79 0.43
N THR A 338 17.00 -19.47 0.74
CA THR A 338 17.35 -18.73 1.96
C THR A 338 17.43 -17.23 1.67
N GLY A 339 17.56 -16.43 2.73
CA GLY A 339 17.79 -15.00 2.57
C GLY A 339 19.06 -14.71 1.74
N ASP A 340 20.13 -15.47 1.91
CA ASP A 340 21.39 -15.19 1.23
C ASP A 340 21.35 -15.46 -0.28
N ASP A 341 20.38 -16.25 -0.74
CA ASP A 341 20.15 -16.54 -2.16
C ASP A 341 19.45 -15.40 -2.91
N VAL A 342 18.81 -14.48 -2.19
CA VAL A 342 18.03 -13.37 -2.77
C VAL A 342 18.96 -12.33 -3.38
N THR A 343 18.95 -12.21 -4.70
CA THR A 343 19.77 -11.22 -5.43
C THR A 343 19.18 -9.82 -5.36
N ASP A 344 20.02 -8.79 -5.52
CA ASP A 344 19.59 -7.39 -5.50
C ASP A 344 18.52 -7.08 -6.54
N ASP A 345 18.59 -7.69 -7.74
CA ASP A 345 17.63 -7.48 -8.83
C ASP A 345 16.22 -7.96 -8.45
N VAL A 346 16.08 -9.19 -7.93
CA VAL A 346 14.77 -9.72 -7.51
C VAL A 346 14.26 -8.99 -6.27
N TRP A 347 15.16 -8.63 -5.35
CA TRP A 347 14.82 -7.89 -4.14
C TRP A 347 14.25 -6.51 -4.49
N ARG A 348 14.96 -5.76 -5.33
CA ARG A 348 14.53 -4.45 -5.82
C ARG A 348 13.23 -4.55 -6.60
N ALA A 349 13.12 -5.51 -7.52
CA ALA A 349 11.92 -5.70 -8.32
C ALA A 349 10.68 -5.94 -7.45
N LEU A 350 10.79 -6.75 -6.39
CA LEU A 350 9.67 -7.02 -5.49
C LEU A 350 9.34 -5.84 -4.57
N VAL A 351 10.34 -5.06 -4.13
CA VAL A 351 10.09 -3.80 -3.41
C VAL A 351 9.22 -2.87 -4.27
N GLU A 352 9.57 -2.68 -5.54
CA GLU A 352 8.82 -1.82 -6.45
C GLU A 352 7.40 -2.33 -6.70
N GLU A 353 7.24 -3.63 -6.93
CA GLU A 353 5.91 -4.24 -7.10
C GLU A 353 5.06 -4.08 -5.84
N ASN A 354 5.65 -4.21 -4.65
CA ASN A 354 4.96 -4.00 -3.39
C ASN A 354 4.48 -2.55 -3.25
N VAL A 355 5.30 -1.56 -3.61
CA VAL A 355 4.87 -0.15 -3.63
C VAL A 355 3.70 0.05 -4.57
N LYS A 356 3.79 -0.45 -5.82
CA LYS A 356 2.72 -0.32 -6.82
C LYS A 356 1.41 -0.95 -6.34
N LEU A 357 1.47 -2.12 -5.73
CA LEU A 357 0.29 -2.79 -5.18
C LEU A 357 -0.35 -1.94 -4.06
N ASN A 358 0.44 -1.39 -3.15
CA ASN A 358 -0.09 -0.59 -2.05
C ASN A 358 -0.61 0.78 -2.52
N VAL A 359 -0.03 1.40 -3.55
CA VAL A 359 -0.63 2.57 -4.22
C VAL A 359 -2.02 2.24 -4.75
N GLN A 360 -2.18 1.09 -5.42
CA GLN A 360 -3.49 0.67 -5.92
C GLN A 360 -4.49 0.44 -4.78
N ARG A 361 -4.06 -0.18 -3.68
CA ARG A 361 -4.92 -0.41 -2.52
C ARG A 361 -5.37 0.88 -1.85
N VAL A 362 -4.47 1.84 -1.66
CA VAL A 362 -4.80 3.18 -1.16
C VAL A 362 -5.74 3.90 -2.13
N ALA A 363 -5.48 3.82 -3.43
CA ALA A 363 -6.32 4.44 -4.44
C ALA A 363 -7.76 3.94 -4.39
N VAL A 364 -7.99 2.63 -4.21
CA VAL A 364 -9.35 2.06 -4.13
C VAL A 364 -9.99 2.15 -2.74
N ASP A 365 -9.29 2.72 -1.75
CA ASP A 365 -9.83 2.91 -0.41
C ASP A 365 -11.08 3.80 -0.44
N SER A 366 -12.10 3.44 0.34
CA SER A 366 -13.38 4.15 0.31
C SER A 366 -13.27 5.62 0.73
N THR A 367 -12.31 5.99 1.58
CA THR A 367 -12.08 7.38 1.97
C THR A 367 -11.44 8.17 0.83
N VAL A 368 -10.48 7.59 0.11
CA VAL A 368 -9.83 8.22 -1.05
C VAL A 368 -10.84 8.39 -2.18
N GLN A 369 -11.60 7.35 -2.51
CA GLN A 369 -12.66 7.39 -3.53
C GLN A 369 -13.71 8.47 -3.23
N LYS A 370 -14.19 8.57 -1.98
CA LYS A 370 -15.13 9.63 -1.57
C LYS A 370 -14.53 11.04 -1.70
N SER A 371 -13.24 11.19 -1.41
CA SER A 371 -12.53 12.47 -1.58
C SER A 371 -12.48 12.87 -3.06
N TRP A 372 -12.13 11.93 -3.94
CA TRP A 372 -12.13 12.16 -5.39
C TRP A 372 -13.52 12.49 -5.93
N ASP A 373 -14.55 11.76 -5.52
CA ASP A 373 -15.94 12.05 -5.89
C ASP A 373 -16.38 13.45 -5.47
N ALA A 374 -16.03 13.86 -4.25
CA ALA A 374 -16.34 15.19 -3.73
C ALA A 374 -15.62 16.28 -4.53
N TRP A 375 -14.33 16.06 -4.84
CA TRP A 375 -13.54 16.99 -5.63
C TRP A 375 -14.08 17.13 -7.06
N SER A 376 -14.31 16.02 -7.76
CA SER A 376 -14.82 16.05 -9.14
C SER A 376 -16.18 16.74 -9.20
N LYS A 377 -17.10 16.49 -8.25
CA LYS A 377 -18.40 17.21 -8.19
C LYS A 377 -18.24 18.72 -8.03
N SER A 378 -17.31 19.17 -7.18
CA SER A 378 -17.07 20.59 -6.97
C SER A 378 -16.48 21.27 -8.21
N ASN A 379 -15.52 20.61 -8.87
CA ASN A 379 -14.85 21.15 -10.04
C ASN A 379 -15.79 21.24 -11.27
N HIS A 380 -16.69 20.25 -11.43
CA HIS A 380 -17.74 20.30 -12.46
C HIS A 380 -18.78 21.40 -12.20
N SER A 381 -19.11 21.70 -10.94
CA SER A 381 -20.02 22.80 -10.61
C SER A 381 -19.41 24.17 -10.94
N SER A 382 -18.11 24.34 -10.70
CA SER A 382 -17.38 25.57 -11.03
C SER A 382 -17.23 25.80 -12.54
N SER A 383 -17.03 24.75 -13.34
CA SER A 383 -16.92 24.88 -14.81
C SER A 383 -18.26 25.21 -15.48
N VAL A 384 -19.37 24.64 -15.00
CA VAL A 384 -20.72 24.97 -15.48
C VAL A 384 -21.10 26.41 -15.15
N ALA A 385 -20.79 26.89 -13.93
CA ALA A 385 -21.05 28.28 -13.54
C ALA A 385 -20.17 29.31 -14.31
N ALA A 386 -18.92 28.95 -14.63
CA ALA A 386 -18.05 29.78 -15.47
C ALA A 386 -18.57 29.88 -16.92
N SER A 387 -19.21 28.83 -17.44
CA SER A 387 -19.80 28.85 -18.79
C SER A 387 -21.11 29.65 -18.91
N THR A 388 -21.74 30.01 -17.78
CA THR A 388 -22.99 30.81 -17.74
C THR A 388 -22.81 32.27 -17.32
N SER A 389 -21.58 32.72 -17.01
CA SER A 389 -21.32 34.05 -16.43
C SER A 389 -20.52 35.02 -17.30
N VAL A 390 -20.60 34.91 -18.64
CA VAL A 390 -20.18 36.01 -19.54
C VAL A 390 -21.28 37.07 -19.66
N ALA A 391 -21.74 37.60 -18.53
CA ALA A 391 -22.53 38.82 -18.45
C ALA A 391 -22.48 39.40 -17.03
N SER A 392 -21.91 40.60 -16.91
CA SER A 392 -21.98 41.53 -15.77
C SER A 392 -21.29 41.12 -14.47
N ALA A 393 -20.19 41.80 -14.12
CA ALA A 393 -20.27 42.96 -13.22
C ALA A 393 -18.87 43.50 -12.86
N VAL A 394 -18.71 44.80 -13.11
CA VAL A 394 -17.71 45.69 -12.50
C VAL A 394 -18.14 45.96 -11.06
N GLY A 395 -17.26 45.77 -10.06
CA GLY A 395 -17.52 46.28 -8.71
C GLY A 395 -16.70 45.64 -7.59
N ALA A 396 -15.69 46.38 -7.12
CA ALA A 396 -15.12 46.42 -5.77
C ALA A 396 -14.84 45.09 -5.04
N GLN A 397 -13.54 44.78 -4.85
CA GLN A 397 -13.12 43.82 -3.82
C GLN A 397 -12.07 44.46 -2.90
N GLY A 398 -12.51 44.72 -1.67
CA GLY A 398 -11.63 44.93 -0.53
C GLY A 398 -11.01 43.60 -0.11
N HIS A 399 -9.73 43.64 0.26
CA HIS A 399 -9.02 42.51 0.82
C HIS A 399 -9.64 42.08 2.15
N ARG A 400 -10.41 40.99 2.11
CA ARG A 400 -10.72 40.17 3.28
C ARG A 400 -10.06 38.81 3.04
N LEU A 401 -9.01 38.52 3.80
CA LEU A 401 -8.42 37.18 3.85
C LEU A 401 -9.49 36.25 4.45
N SER A 402 -10.15 35.48 3.60
CA SER A 402 -11.13 34.49 4.02
C SER A 402 -10.42 33.31 4.68
N LYS A 403 -10.93 32.93 5.85
CA LYS A 403 -10.81 31.61 6.47
C LYS A 403 -11.01 30.58 5.35
N ARG A 404 -10.06 29.65 5.11
CA ARG A 404 -10.33 28.53 4.18
C ARG A 404 -11.64 27.90 4.60
N ASP A 405 -12.56 27.73 3.65
CA ASP A 405 -13.76 26.92 3.86
C ASP A 405 -13.27 25.53 4.27
N ALA A 406 -13.44 25.20 5.55
CA ALA A 406 -12.91 23.96 6.14
C ALA A 406 -13.52 22.68 5.50
N ASP A 407 -14.50 22.85 4.60
CA ASP A 407 -15.22 21.81 3.89
C ASP A 407 -14.97 21.81 2.37
N ALA A 408 -14.07 22.66 1.84
CA ALA A 408 -13.78 22.65 0.40
C ALA A 408 -13.07 21.33 0.01
N PRO A 409 -13.55 20.62 -1.02
CA PRO A 409 -12.91 19.37 -1.46
C PRO A 409 -11.45 19.58 -1.86
N VAL A 410 -10.57 18.72 -1.36
CA VAL A 410 -9.13 18.78 -1.62
C VAL A 410 -8.79 17.90 -2.82
N GLU A 411 -7.96 18.42 -3.72
CA GLU A 411 -7.37 17.63 -4.79
C GLU A 411 -6.33 16.68 -4.19
N LEU A 412 -6.69 15.41 -4.07
CA LEU A 412 -5.88 14.38 -3.43
C LEU A 412 -5.18 13.50 -4.46
N TRP A 413 -3.87 13.30 -4.33
CA TRP A 413 -3.09 12.39 -5.18
C TRP A 413 -2.41 11.28 -4.35
N VAL A 414 -2.23 10.10 -4.94
CA VAL A 414 -1.52 8.97 -4.34
C VAL A 414 -0.30 8.64 -5.20
N HIS A 415 0.89 8.59 -4.60
CA HIS A 415 2.18 8.42 -5.27
C HIS A 415 2.94 7.19 -4.77
N GLY A 416 3.68 6.53 -5.65
CA GLY A 416 4.53 5.37 -5.31
C GLY A 416 6.01 5.64 -5.54
N TRP A 417 6.79 5.69 -4.46
CA TRP A 417 8.23 5.99 -4.50
C TRP A 417 9.07 4.91 -3.83
N VAL A 418 10.37 4.88 -4.11
CA VAL A 418 11.35 4.02 -3.43
C VAL A 418 12.52 4.85 -2.93
N TYR A 419 12.87 4.68 -1.67
CA TYR A 419 14.10 5.23 -1.10
C TYR A 419 15.26 4.23 -1.22
N ASP A 420 16.34 4.61 -1.87
CA ASP A 420 17.54 3.81 -1.94
C ASP A 420 18.46 4.15 -0.76
N ILE A 421 18.59 3.21 0.19
CA ILE A 421 19.39 3.40 1.41
C ILE A 421 20.89 3.50 1.10
N GLY A 422 21.37 2.90 0.01
CA GLY A 422 22.78 2.92 -0.37
C GLY A 422 23.23 4.26 -0.91
N THR A 423 22.35 4.95 -1.64
CA THR A 423 22.62 6.27 -2.25
C THR A 423 22.05 7.44 -1.45
N GLY A 424 21.02 7.18 -0.62
CA GLY A 424 20.26 8.20 0.09
C GLY A 424 19.28 8.97 -0.80
N LEU A 425 18.96 8.48 -2.00
CA LEU A 425 18.07 9.14 -2.96
C LEU A 425 16.67 8.51 -2.98
N VAL A 426 15.66 9.35 -3.23
CA VAL A 426 14.28 8.93 -3.49
C VAL A 426 14.07 8.86 -5.00
N GLU A 427 13.48 7.76 -5.46
CA GLU A 427 13.15 7.52 -6.85
C GLU A 427 11.62 7.43 -7.01
N ASP A 428 11.08 8.17 -7.96
CA ASP A 428 9.67 8.07 -8.35
C ASP A 428 9.50 6.89 -9.31
N LEU A 429 8.57 5.97 -8.99
CA LEU A 429 8.25 4.84 -9.86
C LEU A 429 7.34 5.22 -11.04
N GLY A 430 6.94 6.49 -11.15
CA GLY A 430 6.02 6.97 -12.19
C GLY A 430 4.59 6.46 -11.97
N VAL A 431 4.24 6.09 -10.74
CA VAL A 431 2.91 5.60 -10.38
C VAL A 431 2.24 6.63 -9.50
N SER A 432 1.42 7.47 -10.13
CA SER A 432 0.58 8.45 -9.47
C SER A 432 -0.87 8.27 -9.91
N VAL A 433 -1.80 8.31 -8.95
CA VAL A 433 -3.24 8.18 -9.19
C VAL A 433 -3.95 9.34 -8.50
N GLY A 434 -4.91 9.96 -9.18
CA GLY A 434 -5.65 11.12 -8.68
C GLY A 434 -7.09 11.09 -9.16
N PRO A 435 -7.88 12.14 -8.83
CA PRO A 435 -9.25 12.25 -9.27
C PRO A 435 -9.33 12.31 -10.81
N SER A 436 -10.33 11.64 -11.37
CA SER A 436 -10.65 11.62 -12.80
C SER A 436 -11.48 12.81 -13.25
#